data_AF-A0A5E8BE62-F1
#
_entry.id   AF-A0A5E8BE62-F1
#
_cell.length_a   1.000
_cell.length_b   1.000
_cell.length_c   1.000
_cell.angle_alpha   90.00
_cell.angle_beta   90.00
_cell.angle_gamma   90.00
#
_symmetry.space_group_name_H-M   'P 1'
#
loop_
_entity.id
_entity.type
_entity.pdbx_description
1 polymer ?
#
loop_
_entity_poly.entity_id
_entity_poly.type
_entity_poly.pdbx_seq_one_letter_code
_entity_poly.pdbx_strand_id
1 'polypeptide(L)'
;MYHAIKEWGGTPFGFIDDVTITVEGKIEENTKSLSNILEKCCNWAKSRMTKIDLGDKLGFIHFTKNVKPKDEKVQLTLPNGELREPQKEVKLLGITLNNLLDFKSHILNKINKARKAVGAIWHLGGVQKGMRGSAVRSLYIACVRPIVEYGLEIWHHKILKGEIHKLEVMQNMALRRIVGAYRTTPIAVLQRKLTIGILKKQAMEEWQEMYWNSSKDLWYHNITVESKCTDNLSKMVTGVIMKKDSRRILSNITQFRTGHGNFGAWFKKFGIEKDSYNCKCGELETVHHILVECPLLEEERKGLKRISPEMDMSTLLNSLTGLQEIVSFISAWRD
;
A
#
# COMPACT_ATOMS: atom_id res chain seq x y z
N MET A 1 -20.46 -28.64 -22.89
CA MET A 1 -20.35 -29.02 -21.46
C MET A 1 -21.26 -28.18 -20.56
N TYR A 2 -21.22 -26.84 -20.59
CA TYR A 2 -21.97 -26.02 -19.61
C TYR A 2 -23.48 -26.19 -19.67
N HIS A 3 -24.08 -26.32 -20.87
CA HIS A 3 -25.50 -26.63 -20.99
C HIS A 3 -25.88 -27.94 -20.27
N ALA A 4 -25.09 -28.99 -20.48
CA ALA A 4 -25.31 -30.28 -19.85
C ALA A 4 -25.17 -30.22 -18.32
N ILE A 5 -24.20 -29.44 -17.79
CA ILE A 5 -24.07 -29.25 -16.34
C ILE A 5 -25.33 -28.60 -15.74
N LYS A 6 -25.95 -27.64 -16.45
CA LYS A 6 -27.23 -27.04 -16.04
C LYS A 6 -28.36 -28.06 -16.01
N GLU A 7 -28.47 -28.91 -17.03
CA GLU A 7 -29.45 -30.01 -17.07
C GLU A 7 -29.22 -31.03 -15.95
N TRP A 8 -27.98 -31.22 -15.51
CA TRP A 8 -27.63 -32.11 -14.39
C TRP A 8 -27.84 -31.46 -13.02
N GLY A 9 -28.36 -30.22 -12.96
CA GLY A 9 -28.68 -29.53 -11.71
C GLY A 9 -27.53 -28.72 -11.09
N GLY A 10 -26.44 -28.49 -11.82
CA GLY A 10 -25.34 -27.63 -11.40
C GLY A 10 -25.35 -26.28 -12.11
N THR A 11 -24.79 -25.25 -11.48
CA THR A 11 -24.57 -23.95 -12.12
C THR A 11 -23.10 -23.82 -12.52
N PRO A 12 -22.77 -23.90 -13.82
CA PRO A 12 -21.39 -23.80 -14.27
C PRO A 12 -20.98 -22.33 -14.52
N PHE A 13 -19.76 -22.01 -14.13
CA PHE A 13 -19.03 -20.81 -14.50
C PHE A 13 -17.63 -21.21 -14.93
N GLY A 14 -16.98 -20.44 -15.79
CA GLY A 14 -15.61 -20.74 -16.12
C GLY A 14 -14.95 -19.69 -16.99
N PHE A 15 -13.63 -19.82 -17.10
CA PHE A 15 -12.78 -18.93 -17.86
C PHE A 15 -11.70 -19.76 -18.54
N ILE A 16 -11.73 -19.81 -19.87
CA ILE A 16 -10.85 -20.65 -20.69
C ILE A 16 -10.94 -22.12 -20.22
N ASP A 17 -9.89 -22.64 -19.59
CA ASP A 17 -9.78 -24.02 -19.14
C ASP A 17 -10.33 -24.24 -17.72
N ASP A 18 -10.48 -23.17 -16.93
CA ASP A 18 -10.98 -23.26 -15.57
C ASP A 18 -12.50 -23.38 -15.57
N VAL A 19 -13.02 -24.44 -14.97
CA VAL A 19 -14.46 -24.69 -14.82
C VAL A 19 -14.80 -24.83 -13.34
N THR A 20 -15.80 -24.07 -12.91
CA THR A 20 -16.36 -24.08 -11.56
C THR A 20 -17.82 -24.48 -11.63
N ILE A 21 -18.23 -25.36 -10.73
CA ILE A 21 -19.61 -25.84 -10.66
C ILE A 21 -20.10 -25.57 -9.25
N THR A 22 -21.26 -24.91 -9.13
CA THR A 22 -21.92 -24.68 -7.84
C THR A 22 -23.26 -25.40 -7.78
N VAL A 23 -23.65 -25.78 -6.58
CA VAL A 23 -24.95 -26.35 -6.24
C VAL A 23 -25.43 -25.72 -4.94
N GLU A 24 -26.74 -25.58 -4.78
CA GLU A 24 -27.36 -24.96 -3.61
C GLU A 24 -28.30 -25.97 -2.94
N GLY A 25 -28.29 -26.01 -1.60
CA GLY A 25 -29.03 -27.03 -0.84
C GLY A 25 -28.29 -27.49 0.40
N LYS A 26 -28.64 -28.68 0.91
CA LYS A 26 -27.95 -29.29 2.05
C LYS A 26 -26.60 -29.86 1.62
N ILE A 27 -25.60 -29.79 2.51
CA ILE A 27 -24.21 -30.17 2.21
C ILE A 27 -24.10 -31.62 1.72
N GLU A 28 -24.81 -32.56 2.34
CA GLU A 28 -24.78 -33.97 1.96
C GLU A 28 -25.40 -34.21 0.57
N GLU A 29 -26.52 -33.55 0.27
CA GLU A 29 -27.21 -33.64 -1.03
C GLU A 29 -26.37 -32.98 -2.14
N ASN A 30 -25.82 -31.81 -1.85
CA ASN A 30 -24.94 -31.06 -2.74
C ASN A 30 -23.69 -31.84 -3.11
N THR A 31 -23.05 -32.49 -2.13
CA THR A 31 -21.81 -33.23 -2.38
C THR A 31 -22.05 -34.46 -3.25
N LYS A 32 -23.17 -35.16 -3.05
CA LYS A 32 -23.60 -36.25 -3.93
C LYS A 32 -23.89 -35.75 -5.35
N SER A 33 -24.59 -34.62 -5.47
CA SER A 33 -24.88 -33.98 -6.75
C SER A 33 -23.60 -33.60 -7.50
N LEU A 34 -22.64 -32.94 -6.82
CA LEU A 34 -21.35 -32.58 -7.39
C LEU A 34 -20.53 -33.81 -7.81
N SER A 35 -20.54 -34.89 -7.03
CA SER A 35 -19.84 -36.14 -7.39
C SER A 35 -20.40 -36.74 -8.68
N ASN A 36 -21.72 -36.80 -8.82
CA ASN A 36 -22.39 -37.28 -10.03
C ASN A 36 -22.13 -36.36 -11.25
N ILE A 37 -22.20 -35.04 -11.05
CA ILE A 37 -21.89 -34.06 -12.10
C ILE A 37 -20.43 -34.22 -12.56
N LEU A 38 -19.49 -34.38 -11.62
CA LEU A 38 -18.07 -34.54 -11.92
C LEU A 38 -17.79 -35.82 -12.72
N GLU A 39 -18.46 -36.93 -12.39
CA GLU A 39 -18.40 -38.18 -13.14
C GLU A 39 -18.89 -37.98 -14.59
N LYS A 40 -20.07 -37.36 -14.75
CA LYS A 40 -20.62 -37.04 -16.08
C LYS A 40 -19.71 -36.10 -16.88
N CYS A 41 -19.12 -35.11 -16.24
CA CYS A 41 -18.12 -34.22 -16.85
C CYS A 41 -16.89 -35.01 -17.35
N CYS A 42 -16.38 -35.95 -16.55
CA CYS A 42 -15.23 -36.77 -16.93
C CYS A 42 -15.57 -37.72 -18.09
N ASN A 43 -16.76 -38.30 -18.11
CA ASN A 43 -17.22 -39.15 -19.21
C ASN A 43 -17.41 -38.33 -20.50
N TRP A 44 -17.94 -37.11 -20.40
CA TRP A 44 -18.04 -36.17 -21.51
C TRP A 44 -16.66 -35.75 -22.04
N ALA A 45 -15.69 -35.50 -21.16
CA ALA A 45 -14.32 -35.18 -21.57
C ALA A 45 -13.67 -36.35 -22.31
N LYS A 46 -13.78 -37.57 -21.76
CA LYS A 46 -13.28 -38.80 -22.41
C LYS A 46 -13.86 -39.00 -23.81
N SER A 47 -15.17 -38.77 -24.00
CA SER A 47 -15.80 -38.90 -25.32
C SER A 47 -15.34 -37.85 -26.34
N ARG A 48 -14.74 -36.76 -25.87
CA ARG A 48 -14.12 -35.71 -26.68
C ARG A 48 -12.60 -35.85 -26.78
N MET A 49 -12.04 -36.98 -26.34
CA MET A 49 -10.59 -37.23 -26.28
C MET A 49 -9.83 -36.20 -25.43
N THR A 50 -10.48 -35.66 -24.41
CA THR A 50 -9.88 -34.75 -23.42
C THR A 50 -9.91 -35.36 -22.02
N LYS A 51 -9.16 -34.77 -21.09
CA LYS A 51 -9.10 -35.21 -19.69
C LYS A 51 -9.23 -34.01 -18.76
N ILE A 52 -10.08 -34.15 -17.75
CA ILE A 52 -10.19 -33.19 -16.65
C ILE A 52 -9.09 -33.50 -15.63
N ASP A 53 -8.35 -32.48 -15.20
CA ASP A 53 -7.38 -32.58 -14.12
C ASP A 53 -8.12 -32.66 -12.78
N LEU A 54 -7.97 -33.80 -12.09
CA LEU A 54 -8.58 -34.07 -10.79
C LEU A 54 -7.55 -34.04 -9.64
N GLY A 55 -6.30 -33.60 -9.92
CA GLY A 55 -5.22 -33.55 -8.96
C GLY A 55 -5.34 -32.38 -7.98
N ASP A 56 -4.20 -31.83 -7.57
CA ASP A 56 -4.13 -30.79 -6.54
C ASP A 56 -4.89 -29.51 -6.87
N LYS A 57 -5.12 -29.25 -8.16
CA LYS A 57 -5.85 -28.07 -8.64
C LYS A 57 -7.37 -28.15 -8.45
N LEU A 58 -7.93 -29.33 -8.20
CA LEU A 58 -9.36 -29.48 -7.99
C LEU A 58 -9.78 -28.83 -6.66
N GLY A 59 -10.44 -27.68 -6.73
CA GLY A 59 -10.98 -27.01 -5.56
C GLY A 59 -12.30 -27.64 -5.11
N PHE A 60 -12.44 -27.96 -3.82
CA PHE A 60 -13.72 -28.36 -3.23
C PHE A 60 -13.93 -27.61 -1.91
N ILE A 61 -15.07 -26.95 -1.76
CA ILE A 61 -15.39 -26.14 -0.57
C ILE A 61 -16.89 -26.04 -0.34
N HIS A 62 -17.27 -25.92 0.92
CA HIS A 62 -18.63 -25.57 1.33
C HIS A 62 -18.69 -24.12 1.77
N PHE A 63 -19.62 -23.36 1.21
CA PHE A 63 -19.95 -22.01 1.67
C PHE A 63 -21.14 -22.07 2.61
N THR A 64 -20.91 -21.89 3.91
CA THR A 64 -21.96 -21.88 4.93
C THR A 64 -21.55 -20.97 6.08
N LYS A 65 -22.53 -20.25 6.65
CA LYS A 65 -22.34 -19.46 7.88
C LYS A 65 -22.32 -20.34 9.13
N ASN A 66 -22.97 -21.51 9.06
CA ASN A 66 -23.12 -22.44 10.17
C ASN A 66 -22.45 -23.75 9.78
N VAL A 67 -21.16 -23.89 10.12
CA VAL A 67 -20.43 -25.14 9.94
C VAL A 67 -20.77 -26.06 11.11
N LYS A 68 -21.41 -27.20 10.85
CA LYS A 68 -21.56 -28.24 11.87
C LYS A 68 -20.36 -29.20 11.78
N PRO A 69 -19.90 -29.81 12.89
CA PRO A 69 -18.79 -30.77 12.85
C PRO A 69 -19.00 -31.95 11.90
N LYS A 70 -20.26 -32.32 11.65
CA LYS A 70 -20.63 -33.36 10.67
C LYS A 70 -20.44 -32.91 9.22
N ASP A 71 -20.56 -31.60 8.95
CA ASP A 71 -20.50 -31.02 7.61
C ASP A 71 -19.04 -30.98 7.11
N GLU A 72 -18.07 -30.86 8.02
CA GLU A 72 -16.63 -30.91 7.71
C GLU A 72 -16.17 -32.31 7.24
N LYS A 73 -16.95 -33.35 7.53
CA LYS A 73 -16.63 -34.74 7.18
C LYS A 73 -17.22 -35.18 5.83
N VAL A 74 -18.01 -34.33 5.17
CA VAL A 74 -18.67 -34.68 3.92
C VAL A 74 -17.67 -34.53 2.77
N GLN A 75 -17.23 -35.67 2.23
CA GLN A 75 -16.19 -35.73 1.20
C GLN A 75 -16.78 -35.87 -0.20
N LEU A 76 -16.13 -35.24 -1.18
CA LEU A 76 -16.44 -35.37 -2.60
C LEU A 76 -15.87 -36.70 -3.12
N THR A 77 -16.70 -37.52 -3.76
CA THR A 77 -16.24 -38.75 -4.41
C THR A 77 -15.79 -38.42 -5.83
N LEU A 78 -14.53 -38.71 -6.12
CA LEU A 78 -13.96 -38.54 -7.45
C LEU A 78 -14.31 -39.75 -8.35
N PRO A 79 -14.30 -39.59 -9.69
CA PRO A 79 -14.65 -40.68 -10.62
C PRO A 79 -13.70 -41.90 -10.57
N ASN A 80 -12.52 -41.77 -9.97
CA ASN A 80 -11.59 -42.88 -9.72
C ASN A 80 -11.84 -43.59 -8.37
N GLY A 81 -12.83 -43.15 -7.59
CA GLY A 81 -13.17 -43.67 -6.26
C GLY A 81 -12.43 -42.99 -5.10
N GLU A 82 -11.48 -42.09 -5.37
CA GLU A 82 -10.80 -41.32 -4.33
C GLU A 82 -11.77 -40.32 -3.67
N LEU A 83 -11.53 -40.03 -2.39
CA LEU A 83 -12.33 -39.09 -1.60
C LEU A 83 -11.55 -37.80 -1.40
N ARG A 84 -12.20 -36.66 -1.62
CA ARG A 84 -11.61 -35.34 -1.46
C ARG A 84 -12.29 -34.55 -0.37
N GLU A 85 -11.50 -34.13 0.62
CA GLU A 85 -11.99 -33.34 1.75
C GLU A 85 -12.28 -31.89 1.35
N PRO A 86 -13.29 -31.25 1.98
CA PRO A 86 -13.55 -29.84 1.79
C PRO A 86 -12.37 -29.00 2.30
N GLN A 87 -11.85 -28.14 1.43
CA GLN A 87 -10.76 -27.24 1.74
C GLN A 87 -11.26 -26.05 2.54
N LYS A 88 -10.43 -25.54 3.46
CA LYS A 88 -10.72 -24.30 4.19
C LYS A 88 -10.76 -23.08 3.27
N GLU A 89 -9.93 -23.10 2.24
CA GLU A 89 -9.81 -22.04 1.24
C GLU A 89 -9.61 -22.63 -0.15
N VAL A 90 -10.23 -22.01 -1.15
CA VAL A 90 -10.04 -22.33 -2.56
C VAL A 90 -9.66 -21.07 -3.33
N LYS A 91 -8.95 -21.25 -4.44
CA LYS A 91 -8.57 -20.14 -5.31
C LYS A 91 -9.41 -20.21 -6.58
N LEU A 92 -10.18 -19.16 -6.85
CA LEU A 92 -10.99 -18.99 -8.05
C LEU A 92 -10.57 -17.72 -8.77
N LEU A 93 -10.08 -17.84 -10.01
CA LEU A 93 -9.65 -16.70 -10.83
C LEU A 93 -8.77 -15.71 -10.05
N GLY A 94 -7.76 -16.20 -9.32
CA GLY A 94 -6.86 -15.33 -8.55
C GLY A 94 -7.43 -14.76 -7.24
N ILE A 95 -8.69 -15.04 -6.89
CA ILE A 95 -9.35 -14.71 -5.63
C ILE A 95 -9.32 -15.91 -4.69
N THR A 96 -9.00 -15.66 -3.42
CA THR A 96 -8.99 -16.70 -2.38
C THR A 96 -10.31 -16.62 -1.63
N LEU A 97 -11.06 -17.70 -1.63
CA LEU A 97 -12.39 -17.80 -1.03
C LEU A 97 -12.30 -18.77 0.14
N ASN A 98 -12.72 -18.33 1.33
CA ASN A 98 -12.97 -19.23 2.46
C ASN A 98 -14.48 -19.51 2.59
N ASN A 99 -14.81 -20.49 3.41
CA ASN A 99 -16.19 -20.91 3.68
C ASN A 99 -17.12 -19.76 4.12
N LEU A 100 -16.58 -18.75 4.81
CA LEU A 100 -17.33 -17.58 5.30
C LEU A 100 -17.41 -16.42 4.31
N LEU A 101 -16.63 -16.46 3.22
CA LEU A 101 -16.45 -15.35 2.28
C LEU A 101 -16.11 -14.02 2.99
N ASP A 102 -15.21 -14.08 3.98
CA ASP A 102 -14.76 -12.90 4.73
C ASP A 102 -13.52 -12.23 4.11
N PHE A 103 -12.87 -12.89 3.14
CA PHE A 103 -11.72 -12.43 2.36
C PHE A 103 -10.48 -12.03 3.18
N LYS A 104 -10.41 -12.34 4.48
CA LYS A 104 -9.28 -11.91 5.33
C LYS A 104 -7.96 -12.50 4.85
N SER A 105 -7.94 -13.80 4.55
CA SER A 105 -6.76 -14.48 4.01
C SER A 105 -6.40 -13.99 2.61
N HIS A 106 -7.39 -13.72 1.76
CA HIS A 106 -7.18 -13.10 0.46
C HIS A 106 -6.42 -11.77 0.58
N ILE A 107 -6.94 -10.86 1.40
CA ILE A 107 -6.35 -9.53 1.62
C ILE A 107 -4.93 -9.67 2.16
N LEU A 108 -4.72 -10.56 3.15
CA LEU A 108 -3.39 -10.81 3.71
C LEU A 108 -2.41 -11.34 2.64
N ASN A 109 -2.86 -12.26 1.78
CA ASN A 109 -2.06 -12.79 0.69
C ASN A 109 -1.68 -11.70 -0.33
N LYS A 110 -2.61 -10.81 -0.69
CA LYS A 110 -2.33 -9.65 -1.56
C LYS A 110 -1.36 -8.67 -0.91
N ILE A 111 -1.53 -8.36 0.37
CA ILE A 111 -0.61 -7.51 1.14
C ILE A 111 0.79 -8.11 1.15
N ASN A 112 0.94 -9.41 1.43
CA ASN A 112 2.24 -10.06 1.47
C ASN A 112 2.91 -10.08 0.09
N LYS A 113 2.16 -10.33 -0.98
CA LYS A 113 2.68 -10.25 -2.35
C LYS A 113 3.10 -8.82 -2.72
N ALA A 114 2.30 -7.82 -2.32
CA ALA A 114 2.61 -6.41 -2.52
C ALA A 114 3.87 -5.98 -1.73
N ARG A 115 4.02 -6.42 -0.48
CA ARG A 115 5.24 -6.18 0.32
C ARG A 115 6.48 -6.74 -0.36
N LYS A 116 6.41 -7.96 -0.93
CA LYS A 116 7.50 -8.54 -1.71
C LYS A 116 7.84 -7.68 -2.93
N ALA A 117 6.84 -7.19 -3.66
CA ALA A 117 7.05 -6.28 -4.79
C ALA A 117 7.68 -4.93 -4.37
N VAL A 118 7.24 -4.34 -3.25
CA VAL A 118 7.88 -3.15 -2.68
C VAL A 118 9.33 -3.43 -2.29
N GLY A 119 9.61 -4.60 -1.72
CA GLY A 119 10.97 -5.07 -1.43
C GLY A 119 11.84 -5.23 -2.68
N ALA A 120 11.29 -5.76 -3.78
CA ALA A 120 12.01 -5.88 -5.04
C ALA A 120 12.36 -4.50 -5.64
N ILE A 121 11.40 -3.57 -5.66
CA ILE A 121 11.64 -2.17 -6.07
C ILE A 121 12.76 -1.53 -5.23
N TRP A 122 12.86 -1.93 -3.96
CA TRP A 122 13.87 -1.41 -3.04
C TRP A 122 15.30 -1.87 -3.38
N HIS A 123 15.47 -3.07 -3.92
CA HIS A 123 16.78 -3.55 -4.36
C HIS A 123 17.37 -2.75 -5.54
N LEU A 124 16.60 -1.86 -6.17
CA LEU A 124 17.03 -0.98 -7.26
C LEU A 124 17.79 0.28 -6.80
N GLY A 125 18.15 0.37 -5.51
CA GLY A 125 19.09 1.37 -4.98
C GLY A 125 18.49 2.37 -3.99
N GLY A 126 19.39 2.98 -3.21
CA GLY A 126 19.06 3.86 -2.08
C GLY A 126 18.73 5.31 -2.47
N VAL A 127 18.59 6.17 -1.46
CA VAL A 127 18.25 7.59 -1.65
C VAL A 127 19.36 8.39 -2.32
N GLN A 128 20.63 8.07 -2.04
CA GLN A 128 21.80 8.76 -2.58
C GLN A 128 22.30 8.18 -3.91
N LYS A 129 22.34 6.84 -4.02
CA LYS A 129 22.77 6.10 -5.21
C LYS A 129 21.66 5.13 -5.63
N GLY A 130 20.65 5.63 -6.32
CA GLY A 130 19.48 4.84 -6.73
C GLY A 130 18.48 5.63 -7.56
N MET A 131 17.34 5.01 -7.88
CA MET A 131 16.36 5.58 -8.80
C MET A 131 15.76 6.91 -8.33
N ARG A 132 15.30 7.74 -9.26
CA ARG A 132 14.52 8.96 -8.94
C ARG A 132 13.19 8.60 -8.26
N GLY A 133 12.67 9.50 -7.42
CA GLY A 133 11.40 9.28 -6.72
C GLY A 133 10.21 9.08 -7.69
N SER A 134 10.20 9.78 -8.83
CA SER A 134 9.22 9.58 -9.91
C SER A 134 9.24 8.16 -10.47
N ALA A 135 10.42 7.61 -10.71
CA ALA A 135 10.57 6.26 -11.23
C ALA A 135 10.11 5.20 -10.21
N VAL A 136 10.43 5.36 -8.92
CA VAL A 136 9.90 4.48 -7.85
C VAL A 136 8.38 4.59 -7.73
N ARG A 137 7.83 5.79 -7.86
CA ARG A 137 6.38 6.00 -7.90
C ARG A 137 5.75 5.26 -9.08
N SER A 138 6.34 5.34 -10.27
CA SER A 138 5.85 4.62 -11.45
C SER A 138 5.90 3.10 -11.23
N LEU A 139 7.00 2.57 -10.68
CA LEU A 139 7.09 1.15 -10.32
C LEU A 139 6.06 0.75 -9.27
N TYR A 140 5.79 1.59 -8.27
CA TYR A 140 4.73 1.31 -7.30
C TYR A 140 3.35 1.23 -7.99
N ILE A 141 3.03 2.20 -8.86
CA ILE A 141 1.76 2.23 -9.58
C ILE A 141 1.64 1.04 -10.54
N ALA A 142 2.72 0.64 -11.21
CA ALA A 142 2.71 -0.43 -12.20
C ALA A 142 2.80 -1.84 -11.59
N CYS A 143 3.55 -2.02 -10.50
CA CYS A 143 3.88 -3.34 -9.96
C CYS A 143 3.19 -3.67 -8.63
N VAL A 144 2.83 -2.67 -7.83
CA VAL A 144 2.27 -2.88 -6.48
C VAL A 144 0.77 -2.67 -6.47
N ARG A 145 0.27 -1.57 -7.06
CA ARG A 145 -1.17 -1.26 -7.09
C ARG A 145 -2.01 -2.38 -7.73
N PRO A 146 -1.65 -2.95 -8.90
CA PRO A 146 -2.47 -3.99 -9.52
C PRO A 146 -2.58 -5.25 -8.66
N ILE A 147 -1.59 -5.52 -7.79
CA ILE A 147 -1.63 -6.67 -6.88
C ILE A 147 -2.73 -6.47 -5.83
N VAL A 148 -2.75 -5.30 -5.18
CA VAL A 148 -3.69 -5.03 -4.08
C VAL A 148 -5.07 -4.61 -4.57
N GLU A 149 -5.17 -4.05 -5.78
CA GLU A 149 -6.45 -3.62 -6.36
C GLU A 149 -7.19 -4.76 -7.06
N TYR A 150 -6.52 -5.89 -7.30
CA TYR A 150 -7.11 -7.04 -7.96
C TYR A 150 -8.33 -7.59 -7.20
N GLY A 151 -9.47 -7.60 -7.88
CA GLY A 151 -10.72 -8.11 -7.33
C GLY A 151 -11.38 -7.21 -6.29
N LEU A 152 -10.96 -5.94 -6.16
CA LEU A 152 -11.54 -5.00 -5.20
C LEU A 152 -13.08 -4.99 -5.25
N GLU A 153 -13.65 -5.00 -6.45
CA GLU A 153 -15.11 -5.06 -6.68
C GLU A 153 -15.78 -6.19 -5.90
N ILE A 154 -15.09 -7.32 -5.72
CA ILE A 154 -15.58 -8.53 -5.06
C ILE A 154 -15.47 -8.43 -3.54
N TRP A 155 -14.35 -7.96 -3.00
CA TRP A 155 -14.06 -8.09 -1.56
C TRP A 155 -14.07 -6.79 -0.76
N HIS A 156 -14.08 -5.62 -1.41
CA HIS A 156 -14.00 -4.33 -0.69
C HIS A 156 -15.15 -4.11 0.30
N HIS A 157 -16.33 -4.65 0.01
CA HIS A 157 -17.53 -4.49 0.86
C HIS A 157 -17.47 -5.32 2.16
N LYS A 158 -16.51 -6.24 2.30
CA LYS A 158 -16.30 -7.08 3.50
C LYS A 158 -15.11 -6.65 4.34
N ILE A 159 -14.38 -5.60 3.94
CA ILE A 159 -13.17 -5.19 4.64
C ILE A 159 -13.51 -4.57 6.01
N LEU A 160 -12.73 -4.93 7.03
CA LEU A 160 -12.83 -4.35 8.37
C LEU A 160 -11.67 -3.37 8.63
N LYS A 161 -11.80 -2.57 9.70
CA LYS A 161 -10.78 -1.59 10.10
C LYS A 161 -9.38 -2.19 10.27
N GLY A 162 -9.28 -3.42 10.78
CA GLY A 162 -8.00 -4.11 10.95
C GLY A 162 -7.28 -4.40 9.63
N GLU A 163 -8.02 -4.81 8.60
CA GLU A 163 -7.52 -5.10 7.26
C GLU A 163 -7.14 -3.82 6.51
N ILE A 164 -7.96 -2.76 6.65
CA ILE A 164 -7.64 -1.41 6.18
C ILE A 164 -6.30 -0.97 6.76
N HIS A 165 -6.11 -1.09 8.08
CA HIS A 165 -4.86 -0.72 8.72
C HIS A 165 -3.65 -1.52 8.18
N LYS A 166 -3.81 -2.81 7.89
CA LYS A 166 -2.73 -3.62 7.30
C LYS A 166 -2.36 -3.15 5.89
N LEU A 167 -3.35 -2.77 5.06
CA LEU A 167 -3.13 -2.19 3.74
C LEU A 167 -2.41 -0.85 3.84
N GLU A 168 -2.85 0.01 4.76
CA GLU A 168 -2.21 1.29 5.04
C GLU A 168 -0.76 1.09 5.45
N VAL A 169 -0.45 0.20 6.39
CA VAL A 169 0.93 -0.07 6.82
C VAL A 169 1.84 -0.45 5.63
N MET A 170 1.34 -1.25 4.69
CA MET A 170 2.08 -1.61 3.47
C MET A 170 2.26 -0.40 2.53
N GLN A 171 1.21 0.37 2.30
CA GLN A 171 1.27 1.58 1.50
C GLN A 171 2.22 2.62 2.10
N ASN A 172 2.17 2.80 3.42
CA ASN A 172 3.00 3.71 4.19
C ASN A 172 4.48 3.35 4.09
N MET A 173 4.78 2.05 4.07
CA MET A 173 6.11 1.56 3.74
C MET A 173 6.53 2.03 2.36
N ALA A 174 5.70 1.84 1.33
CA ALA A 174 6.02 2.29 -0.03
C ALA A 174 6.18 3.82 -0.16
N LEU A 175 5.30 4.61 0.48
CA LEU A 175 5.35 6.07 0.44
C LEU A 175 6.67 6.62 0.98
N ARG A 176 7.12 6.11 2.14
CA ARG A 176 8.44 6.47 2.71
C ARG A 176 9.58 6.16 1.74
N ARG A 177 9.50 5.04 1.01
CA ARG A 177 10.52 4.67 0.03
C ARG A 177 10.52 5.56 -1.22
N ILE A 178 9.35 5.98 -1.68
CA ILE A 178 9.21 6.92 -2.80
C ILE A 178 9.88 8.25 -2.48
N VAL A 179 9.60 8.81 -1.28
CA VAL A 179 10.17 10.11 -0.88
C VAL A 179 11.56 10.03 -0.25
N GLY A 180 12.05 8.83 0.10
CA GLY A 180 13.28 8.67 0.86
C GLY A 180 13.16 9.20 2.30
N ALA A 181 11.98 9.10 2.91
CA ALA A 181 11.73 9.55 4.28
C ALA A 181 12.17 8.51 5.31
N TYR A 182 12.41 8.99 6.53
CA TYR A 182 12.83 8.15 7.64
C TYR A 182 11.66 7.26 8.08
N ARG A 183 11.97 6.12 8.71
CA ARG A 183 10.94 5.13 9.13
C ARG A 183 9.91 5.74 10.07
N THR A 184 10.32 6.69 10.91
CA THR A 184 9.48 7.38 11.90
C THR A 184 8.77 8.61 11.34
N THR A 185 9.01 9.00 10.08
CA THR A 185 8.33 10.17 9.50
C THR A 185 6.81 9.98 9.52
N PRO A 186 6.04 10.98 10.02
CA PRO A 186 4.59 10.94 10.10
C PRO A 186 3.94 10.71 8.75
N ILE A 187 2.91 9.87 8.72
CA ILE A 187 2.33 9.39 7.47
C ILE A 187 1.44 10.41 6.75
N ALA A 188 0.74 11.25 7.52
CA ALA A 188 -0.11 12.36 7.02
C ALA A 188 0.63 13.18 5.97
N VAL A 189 1.87 13.52 6.29
CA VAL A 189 2.75 14.34 5.47
C VAL A 189 3.02 13.66 4.13
N LEU A 190 3.23 12.35 4.14
CA LEU A 190 3.58 11.57 2.96
C LEU A 190 2.37 11.33 2.05
N GLN A 191 1.20 11.05 2.64
CA GLN A 191 -0.04 10.86 1.89
C GLN A 191 -0.46 12.14 1.17
N ARG A 192 -0.39 13.31 1.84
CA ARG A 192 -0.67 14.62 1.21
C ARG A 192 0.28 14.95 0.07
N LYS A 193 1.58 14.62 0.20
CA LYS A 193 2.60 14.87 -0.83
C LYS A 193 2.44 14.01 -2.09
N LEU A 194 1.88 12.80 -1.96
CA LEU A 194 1.89 11.82 -3.06
C LEU A 194 0.51 11.54 -3.66
N THR A 195 -0.61 11.86 -3.00
CA THR A 195 -1.97 11.59 -3.52
C THR A 195 -2.12 10.15 -4.04
N ILE A 196 -1.47 9.20 -3.38
CA ILE A 196 -1.63 7.77 -3.61
C ILE A 196 -2.50 7.33 -2.45
N GLY A 197 -3.80 7.23 -2.64
CA GLY A 197 -4.73 6.60 -1.70
C GLY A 197 -5.33 5.38 -2.39
N ILE A 198 -5.11 4.18 -1.84
CA ILE A 198 -5.69 2.94 -2.39
C ILE A 198 -7.17 2.80 -1.97
N LEU A 199 -7.54 3.32 -0.80
CA LEU A 199 -8.87 3.18 -0.24
C LEU A 199 -9.62 4.50 -0.37
N LYS A 200 -10.87 4.40 -0.85
CA LYS A 200 -11.79 5.50 -1.17
C LYS A 200 -11.62 6.70 -0.24
N LYS A 201 -11.70 7.89 -0.85
CA LYS A 201 -11.75 9.25 -0.27
C LYS A 201 -12.21 9.31 1.20
N GLN A 202 -13.29 8.60 1.56
CA GLN A 202 -13.84 8.51 2.91
C GLN A 202 -12.87 8.01 4.00
N ALA A 203 -12.07 6.96 3.75
CA ALA A 203 -11.10 6.49 4.75
C ALA A 203 -9.96 7.51 4.96
N MET A 204 -9.61 8.27 3.91
CA MET A 204 -8.66 9.37 4.03
C MET A 204 -9.26 10.59 4.73
N GLU A 205 -10.55 10.88 4.53
CA GLU A 205 -11.29 11.96 5.17
C GLU A 205 -11.44 11.70 6.69
N GLU A 206 -11.89 10.50 7.09
CA GLU A 206 -11.99 10.09 8.50
C GLU A 206 -10.62 10.11 9.21
N TRP A 207 -9.56 9.66 8.53
CA TRP A 207 -8.21 9.69 9.08
C TRP A 207 -7.64 11.12 9.16
N GLN A 208 -7.94 11.98 8.17
CA GLN A 208 -7.56 13.39 8.20
C GLN A 208 -8.17 14.09 9.42
N GLU A 209 -9.45 13.86 9.72
CA GLU A 209 -10.08 14.41 10.94
C GLU A 209 -9.40 13.91 12.23
N MET A 210 -9.09 12.61 12.31
CA MET A 210 -8.34 12.06 13.47
C MET A 210 -6.94 12.66 13.63
N TYR A 211 -6.27 12.98 12.51
CA TYR A 211 -4.94 13.60 12.51
C TYR A 211 -5.00 15.10 12.88
N TRP A 212 -5.97 15.85 12.35
CA TRP A 212 -6.14 17.28 12.69
C TRP A 212 -6.43 17.51 14.17
N ASN A 213 -7.03 16.53 14.84
CA ASN A 213 -7.31 16.57 16.26
C ASN A 213 -6.19 15.98 17.14
N SER A 214 -5.06 15.57 16.55
CA SER A 214 -3.93 15.00 17.28
C SER A 214 -2.92 16.06 17.71
N SER A 215 -2.47 16.03 18.97
CA SER A 215 -1.37 16.88 19.47
C SER A 215 0.02 16.41 18.97
N LYS A 216 0.10 15.27 18.28
CA LYS A 216 1.36 14.75 17.72
C LYS A 216 1.69 15.56 16.46
N ASP A 217 2.88 16.17 16.43
CA ASP A 217 3.43 16.92 15.29
C ASP A 217 2.91 18.36 15.09
N LEU A 218 2.55 19.07 16.17
CA LEU A 218 2.17 20.49 16.22
C LEU A 218 3.02 21.41 15.32
N TRP A 219 4.34 21.18 15.25
CA TRP A 219 5.26 21.90 14.35
C TRP A 219 4.85 21.82 12.86
N TYR A 220 4.52 20.62 12.36
CA TYR A 220 4.08 20.46 10.98
C TYR A 220 2.68 21.05 10.76
N HIS A 221 1.80 20.93 11.76
CA HIS A 221 0.48 21.56 11.72
C HIS A 221 0.61 23.08 11.56
N ASN A 222 1.42 23.74 12.38
CA ASN A 222 1.59 25.20 12.31
C ASN A 222 2.13 25.66 10.95
N ILE A 223 3.13 24.95 10.38
CA ILE A 223 3.74 25.29 9.08
C ILE A 223 2.83 25.01 7.88
N THR A 224 1.83 24.13 8.02
CA THR A 224 0.93 23.75 6.91
C THR A 224 -0.48 24.30 7.01
N VAL A 225 -0.91 24.79 8.19
CA VAL A 225 -2.20 25.44 8.41
C VAL A 225 -2.14 26.93 8.03
N GLU A 226 -1.00 27.61 8.25
CA GLU A 226 -0.84 29.02 7.86
C GLU A 226 -0.64 29.23 6.35
N SER A 227 -0.47 28.16 5.57
CA SER A 227 -0.29 28.28 4.13
C SER A 227 -1.65 28.56 3.42
N LYS A 228 -1.99 29.84 3.25
CA LYS A 228 -2.83 30.33 2.14
C LYS A 228 -2.09 30.19 0.80
N CYS A 229 -1.42 29.07 0.56
CA CYS A 229 -0.66 28.86 -0.67
C CYS A 229 -1.60 28.27 -1.72
N THR A 230 -1.88 29.07 -2.75
CA THR A 230 -2.81 28.80 -3.86
C THR A 230 -2.34 27.70 -4.81
N ASP A 231 -1.12 27.19 -4.63
CA ASP A 231 -0.52 26.21 -5.52
C ASP A 231 -0.79 24.78 -5.06
N ASN A 232 -1.15 23.92 -6.03
CA ASN A 232 -1.37 22.51 -5.78
C ASN A 232 -0.02 21.81 -5.50
N LEU A 233 0.39 21.84 -4.23
CA LEU A 233 1.64 21.30 -3.72
C LEU A 233 1.90 19.85 -4.15
N SER A 234 0.86 19.01 -4.25
CA SER A 234 0.98 17.65 -4.76
C SER A 234 1.45 17.65 -6.22
N LYS A 235 0.84 18.48 -7.08
CA LYS A 235 1.25 18.63 -8.48
C LYS A 235 2.67 19.17 -8.63
N MET A 236 3.12 20.07 -7.75
CA MET A 236 4.51 20.56 -7.77
C MET A 236 5.53 19.51 -7.34
N VAL A 237 5.30 18.85 -6.20
CA VAL A 237 6.21 17.82 -5.69
C VAL A 237 6.28 16.64 -6.67
N THR A 238 5.12 16.16 -7.15
CA THR A 238 5.06 15.02 -8.08
C THR A 238 5.40 15.38 -9.53
N GLY A 239 5.07 16.59 -9.97
CA GLY A 239 5.20 17.02 -11.37
C GLY A 239 6.52 17.69 -11.71
N VAL A 240 7.10 18.48 -10.79
CA VAL A 240 8.32 19.26 -11.05
C VAL A 240 9.52 18.62 -10.35
N ILE A 241 9.48 18.55 -9.00
CA ILE A 241 10.63 18.12 -8.18
C ILE A 241 10.92 16.62 -8.39
N MET A 242 9.91 15.76 -8.33
CA MET A 242 10.11 14.31 -8.51
C MET A 242 10.62 13.92 -9.92
N LYS A 243 10.32 14.71 -10.96
CA LYS A 243 10.74 14.42 -12.34
C LYS A 243 12.15 14.90 -12.64
N LYS A 244 12.49 16.11 -12.21
CA LYS A 244 13.78 16.76 -12.51
C LYS A 244 14.89 16.33 -11.55
N ASP A 245 14.58 16.14 -10.27
CA ASP A 245 15.59 16.04 -9.21
C ASP A 245 15.84 14.61 -8.69
N SER A 246 16.99 14.43 -8.02
CA SER A 246 17.38 13.17 -7.38
C SER A 246 16.50 12.84 -6.16
N ARG A 247 16.38 11.56 -5.78
CA ARG A 247 15.61 11.16 -4.59
C ARG A 247 16.19 11.77 -3.30
N ARG A 248 17.48 12.09 -3.28
CA ARG A 248 18.16 12.81 -2.20
C ARG A 248 17.52 14.17 -1.91
N ILE A 249 17.19 14.92 -2.96
CA ILE A 249 16.52 16.22 -2.86
C ILE A 249 15.14 16.06 -2.22
N LEU A 250 14.36 15.09 -2.69
CA LEU A 250 13.03 14.80 -2.15
C LEU A 250 13.06 14.36 -0.68
N SER A 251 14.09 13.60 -0.31
CA SER A 251 14.34 13.23 1.09
C SER A 251 14.63 14.46 1.93
N ASN A 252 15.56 15.32 1.50
CA ASN A 252 15.90 16.52 2.26
C ASN A 252 14.70 17.47 2.41
N ILE A 253 13.94 17.73 1.35
CA ILE A 253 12.70 18.51 1.44
C ILE A 253 11.73 17.89 2.44
N THR A 254 11.64 16.55 2.49
CA THR A 254 10.80 15.86 3.48
C THR A 254 11.32 16.02 4.90
N GLN A 255 12.63 15.94 5.11
CA GLN A 255 13.26 16.17 6.40
C GLN A 255 13.00 17.59 6.91
N PHE A 256 13.31 18.61 6.11
CA PHE A 256 13.09 20.02 6.48
C PHE A 256 11.63 20.32 6.77
N ARG A 257 10.70 19.84 5.94
CA ARG A 257 9.26 20.05 6.17
C ARG A 257 8.76 19.39 7.44
N THR A 258 9.31 18.23 7.80
CA THR A 258 8.79 17.43 8.92
C THR A 258 9.55 17.66 10.22
N GLY A 259 10.74 18.28 10.17
CA GLY A 259 11.71 18.22 11.26
C GLY A 259 12.24 16.80 11.55
N HIS A 260 11.85 15.80 10.76
CA HIS A 260 12.23 14.40 10.95
C HIS A 260 13.33 14.03 9.96
N GLY A 261 14.58 14.17 10.38
CA GLY A 261 15.74 13.97 9.52
C GLY A 261 17.06 14.04 10.27
N ASN A 262 18.14 14.29 9.54
CA ASN A 262 19.46 14.47 10.12
C ASN A 262 19.59 15.85 10.80
N PHE A 263 18.89 16.02 11.92
CA PHE A 263 18.94 17.20 12.78
C PHE A 263 19.16 16.75 14.22
N GLY A 264 20.08 17.37 14.94
CA GLY A 264 20.42 17.03 16.32
C GLY A 264 19.22 17.03 17.27
N ALA A 265 18.27 17.96 17.10
CA ALA A 265 17.01 17.97 17.84
C ALA A 265 16.18 16.69 17.65
N TRP A 266 16.17 16.13 16.44
CA TRP A 266 15.49 14.89 16.14
C TRP A 266 16.18 13.69 16.81
N PHE A 267 17.50 13.57 16.72
CA PHE A 267 18.24 12.50 17.40
C PHE A 267 18.03 12.55 18.93
N LYS A 268 18.11 13.75 19.51
CA LYS A 268 17.85 13.98 20.94
C LYS A 268 16.45 13.54 21.35
N LYS A 269 15.42 13.89 20.58
CA LYS A 269 14.02 13.51 20.83
C LYS A 269 13.81 11.99 20.83
N PHE A 270 14.53 11.27 19.97
CA PHE A 270 14.40 9.81 19.84
C PHE A 270 15.45 9.02 20.65
N GLY A 271 16.30 9.68 21.45
CA GLY A 271 17.32 9.04 22.26
C GLY A 271 18.38 8.29 21.45
N ILE A 272 18.66 8.74 20.22
CA ILE A 272 19.67 8.13 19.36
C ILE A 272 21.00 8.84 19.58
N GLU A 273 22.04 8.09 19.95
CA GLU A 273 23.38 8.62 20.24
C GLU A 273 24.02 9.28 19.01
N LYS A 274 24.66 10.43 19.24
CA LYS A 274 25.34 11.25 18.24
C LYS A 274 26.41 12.10 18.94
N ASP A 275 27.52 12.38 18.26
CA ASP A 275 28.63 13.18 18.80
C ASP A 275 28.19 14.54 19.35
N SER A 276 27.21 15.17 18.70
CA SER A 276 26.55 16.39 19.19
C SER A 276 25.13 16.50 18.65
N TYR A 277 24.21 16.96 19.50
CA TYR A 277 22.85 17.36 19.12
C TYR A 277 22.76 18.84 18.71
N ASN A 278 23.84 19.60 18.90
CA ASN A 278 23.89 21.03 18.68
C ASN A 278 24.54 21.35 17.33
N CYS A 279 24.12 22.45 16.75
CA CYS A 279 24.76 23.08 15.60
C CYS A 279 26.17 23.55 15.99
N LYS A 280 27.04 23.80 15.00
CA LYS A 280 28.40 24.33 15.22
C LYS A 280 28.41 25.67 15.96
N CYS A 281 27.32 26.44 15.91
CA CYS A 281 27.19 27.69 16.67
C CYS A 281 26.84 27.49 18.16
N GLY A 282 26.64 26.24 18.62
CA GLY A 282 26.35 25.92 20.02
C GLY A 282 24.87 25.66 20.33
N GLU A 283 23.94 26.13 19.49
CA GLU A 283 22.49 25.99 19.68
C GLU A 283 21.95 24.61 19.26
N LEU A 284 20.80 24.22 19.79
CA LEU A 284 20.16 22.95 19.40
C LEU A 284 19.85 22.93 17.90
N GLU A 285 20.30 21.89 17.19
CA GLU A 285 20.13 21.79 15.74
C GLU A 285 18.67 21.44 15.37
N THR A 286 17.83 22.46 15.23
CA THR A 286 16.45 22.36 14.73
C THR A 286 16.36 22.88 13.30
N VAL A 287 15.28 22.53 12.58
CA VAL A 287 15.02 23.10 11.25
C VAL A 287 14.87 24.62 11.32
N HIS A 288 14.14 25.12 12.32
CA HIS A 288 13.95 26.55 12.53
C HIS A 288 15.29 27.26 12.70
N HIS A 289 16.14 26.71 13.57
CA HIS A 289 17.46 27.25 13.81
C HIS A 289 18.30 27.31 12.51
N ILE A 290 18.35 26.21 11.76
CA ILE A 290 19.13 26.15 10.51
C ILE A 290 18.60 27.14 9.46
N LEU A 291 17.28 27.19 9.26
CA LEU A 291 16.68 28.00 8.21
C LEU A 291 16.52 29.47 8.58
N VAL A 292 16.45 29.86 9.87
CA VAL A 292 16.05 31.21 10.28
C VAL A 292 17.08 31.89 11.17
N GLU A 293 17.63 31.20 12.17
CA GLU A 293 18.32 31.85 13.30
C GLU A 293 19.84 31.72 13.26
N CYS A 294 20.38 30.64 12.70
CA CYS A 294 21.78 30.26 12.89
C CYS A 294 22.74 31.34 12.36
N PRO A 295 23.56 32.01 13.19
CA PRO A 295 24.41 33.11 12.73
C PRO A 295 25.48 32.67 11.72
N LEU A 296 25.86 31.40 11.74
CA LEU A 296 26.87 30.83 10.84
C LEU A 296 26.36 30.53 9.43
N LEU A 297 25.04 30.61 9.19
CA LEU A 297 24.42 30.27 7.90
C LEU A 297 23.84 31.49 7.18
N GLU A 298 24.27 32.69 7.57
CA GLU A 298 23.72 33.94 7.08
C GLU A 298 23.96 34.17 5.58
N GLU A 299 25.15 33.77 5.10
CA GLU A 299 25.54 33.89 3.70
C GLU A 299 24.75 32.93 2.81
N GLU A 300 24.63 31.67 3.23
CA GLU A 300 23.88 30.62 2.54
C GLU A 300 22.39 30.95 2.50
N ARG A 301 21.85 31.66 3.50
CA ARG A 301 20.45 32.09 3.56
C ARG A 301 20.12 33.27 2.65
N LYS A 302 21.09 33.95 2.03
CA LYS A 302 20.81 35.10 1.13
C LYS A 302 19.78 34.77 0.06
N GLY A 303 19.83 33.55 -0.48
CA GLY A 303 18.84 33.08 -1.43
C GLY A 303 17.45 32.93 -0.83
N LEU A 304 17.35 32.31 0.34
CA LEU A 304 16.08 32.16 1.06
C LEU A 304 15.46 33.52 1.42
N LYS A 305 16.28 34.49 1.86
CA LYS A 305 15.84 35.86 2.17
C LYS A 305 15.29 36.61 0.96
N ARG A 306 15.77 36.33 -0.26
CA ARG A 306 15.18 36.90 -1.48
C ARG A 306 13.77 36.38 -1.74
N ILE A 307 13.49 35.12 -1.36
CA ILE A 307 12.16 34.51 -1.54
C ILE A 307 11.22 34.92 -0.42
N SER A 308 11.70 34.96 0.83
CA SER A 308 10.94 35.35 2.01
C SER A 308 11.80 36.25 2.89
N PRO A 309 11.71 37.59 2.76
CA PRO A 309 12.53 38.53 3.54
C PRO A 309 12.35 38.38 5.05
N GLU A 310 11.12 38.06 5.48
CA GLU A 310 10.77 37.81 6.89
C GLU A 310 11.10 36.38 7.34
N MET A 311 11.66 35.55 6.45
CA MET A 311 11.97 34.15 6.71
C MET A 311 10.77 33.30 7.12
N ASP A 312 9.58 33.64 6.61
CA ASP A 312 8.37 32.83 6.79
C ASP A 312 8.58 31.41 6.27
N MET A 313 8.60 30.47 7.20
CA MET A 313 8.81 29.05 6.96
C MET A 313 7.71 28.44 6.09
N SER A 314 6.47 28.94 6.19
CA SER A 314 5.36 28.46 5.37
C SER A 314 5.61 28.75 3.89
N THR A 315 6.00 29.97 3.57
CA THR A 315 6.38 30.40 2.22
C THR A 315 7.58 29.61 1.69
N LEU A 316 8.64 29.45 2.48
CA LEU A 316 9.85 28.72 2.08
C LEU A 316 9.57 27.23 1.82
N LEU A 317 8.78 26.57 2.67
CA LEU A 317 8.60 25.11 2.64
C LEU A 317 7.41 24.63 1.80
N ASN A 318 6.51 25.53 1.39
CA ASN A 318 5.30 25.17 0.65
C ASN A 318 5.17 25.84 -0.74
N SER A 319 6.03 26.81 -1.12
CA SER A 319 6.06 27.39 -2.48
C SER A 319 7.09 26.70 -3.40
N LEU A 320 6.94 26.85 -4.73
CA LEU A 320 7.86 26.20 -5.69
C LEU A 320 9.24 26.83 -5.63
N THR A 321 9.27 28.16 -5.67
CA THR A 321 10.48 28.97 -5.60
C THR A 321 11.19 28.78 -4.27
N GLY A 322 10.45 28.74 -3.15
CA GLY A 322 11.00 28.44 -1.84
C GLY A 322 11.62 27.04 -1.77
N LEU A 323 10.93 26.01 -2.28
CA LEU A 323 11.48 24.66 -2.31
C LEU A 323 12.72 24.53 -3.20
N GLN A 324 12.78 25.23 -4.34
CA GLN A 324 13.95 25.26 -5.20
C GLN A 324 15.15 25.91 -4.49
N GLU A 325 14.92 27.04 -3.81
CA GLU A 325 15.98 27.73 -3.08
C GLU A 325 16.44 26.95 -1.85
N ILE A 326 15.54 26.26 -1.16
CA ILE A 326 15.88 25.30 -0.09
C ILE A 326 16.83 24.23 -0.61
N VAL A 327 16.65 23.74 -1.83
CA VAL A 327 17.54 22.73 -2.42
C VAL A 327 18.95 23.29 -2.66
N SER A 328 19.04 24.52 -3.16
CA SER A 328 20.31 25.24 -3.31
C SER A 328 20.99 25.42 -1.95
N PHE A 329 20.26 25.94 -0.96
CA PHE A 329 20.71 26.13 0.41
C PHE A 329 21.24 24.83 1.04
N ILE A 330 20.50 23.72 0.93
CA ILE A 330 20.89 22.43 1.52
C ILE A 330 22.19 21.91 0.91
N SER A 331 22.41 22.18 -0.37
CA SER A 331 23.65 21.76 -1.04
C SER A 331 24.83 22.52 -0.43
N ALA A 332 24.73 23.84 -0.27
CA ALA A 332 25.76 24.66 0.38
C ALA A 332 25.96 24.36 1.88
N TRP A 333 24.88 24.09 2.62
CA TRP A 333 24.94 23.80 4.05
C TRP A 333 25.61 22.45 4.39
N ARG A 334 25.53 21.48 3.49
CA ARG A 334 26.02 20.10 3.72
C ARG A 334 27.38 19.79 3.08
N ASP A 335 27.89 20.70 2.26
CA ASP A 335 29.29 20.71 1.83
C ASP A 335 30.16 21.27 2.97
#